data_AF-A0A8T5TM58-F1
#
_entry.id   AF-A0A8T5TM58-F1
#
_cell.length_a   1.000
_cell.length_b   1.000
_cell.length_c   1.000
_cell.angle_alpha   90.00
_cell.angle_beta   90.00
_cell.angle_gamma   90.00
#
_symmetry.space_group_name_H-M   'P 1'
#
loop_
_entity.id
_entity.type
_entity.pdbx_description
1 polymer ?
#
loop_
_entity_poly.entity_id
_entity_poly.type
_entity_poly.pdbx_seq_one_letter_code
_entity_poly.pdbx_strand_id
1 'polypeptide(L)'
;MKIDKWLSDPKYVENQRKRNEFFKTLSQDKKKELKEKSIKKILKKEEKVSEPPDDFLEKIIEFKQWLNNRNYLKGDKDKIEVWISNLFRIKQTKAKESEIKSSHEQKEELIKAFRRIPVNLLDEKIRMAITKKLHGYERTRTDNYYLGKFKNTIHEKLNELKYYRILKNIIES
;
A
#
# COMPACT_ATOMS: atom_id res chain seq x y z
N MET A 1 -15.10 5.96 -22.05
CA MET A 1 -14.45 7.28 -22.26
C MET A 1 -12.96 7.04 -22.47
N LYS A 2 -12.34 7.58 -23.53
CA LYS A 2 -10.91 7.37 -23.83
C LYS A 2 -10.03 8.24 -22.91
N ILE A 3 -8.86 7.75 -22.50
CA ILE A 3 -7.91 8.48 -21.64
C ILE A 3 -7.41 9.80 -22.27
N ASP A 4 -7.41 9.86 -23.62
CA ASP A 4 -7.15 11.08 -24.38
C ASP A 4 -8.14 12.19 -24.07
N LYS A 5 -9.39 11.86 -23.70
CA LYS A 5 -10.38 12.87 -23.31
C LYS A 5 -10.08 13.52 -21.95
N TRP A 6 -9.27 12.89 -21.10
CA TRP A 6 -8.91 13.42 -19.78
C TRP A 6 -7.67 14.32 -19.84
N LEU A 7 -6.69 13.96 -20.68
CA LEU A 7 -5.53 14.80 -20.99
C LEU A 7 -5.87 15.95 -21.95
N SER A 8 -6.92 15.80 -22.75
CA SER A 8 -7.45 16.82 -23.66
C SER A 8 -8.66 17.56 -23.09
N ASP A 9 -9.00 17.37 -21.80
CA ASP A 9 -10.07 18.13 -21.15
C ASP A 9 -9.66 19.62 -21.16
N PRO A 10 -10.41 20.50 -21.85
CA PRO A 10 -10.05 21.91 -21.97
C PRO A 10 -9.80 22.56 -20.61
N LYS A 11 -10.57 22.16 -19.59
CA LYS A 11 -10.41 22.65 -18.20
C LYS A 11 -9.11 22.18 -17.55
N TYR A 12 -8.65 20.96 -17.82
CA TYR A 12 -7.40 20.42 -17.26
C TYR A 12 -6.18 21.09 -17.91
N VAL A 13 -6.19 21.22 -19.24
CA VAL A 13 -5.12 21.88 -20.00
C VAL A 13 -5.05 23.37 -19.64
N GLU A 14 -6.18 24.04 -19.47
CA GLU A 14 -6.24 25.44 -19.05
C GLU A 14 -5.75 25.64 -17.60
N ASN A 15 -6.09 24.73 -16.67
CA ASN A 15 -5.58 24.79 -15.30
C ASN A 15 -4.07 24.51 -15.20
N GLN A 16 -3.53 23.60 -16.02
CA GLN A 16 -2.09 23.37 -16.15
C GLN A 16 -1.38 24.63 -16.70
N ARG A 17 -1.95 25.28 -17.72
CA ARG A 17 -1.42 26.55 -18.25
C ARG A 17 -1.46 27.65 -17.20
N LYS A 18 -2.59 27.86 -16.52
CA LYS A 18 -2.74 28.84 -15.43
C LYS A 18 -1.74 28.60 -14.29
N ARG A 19 -1.52 27.34 -13.89
CA ARG A 19 -0.51 26.98 -12.88
C ARG A 19 0.91 27.29 -13.34
N ASN A 20 1.25 26.97 -14.58
CA ASN A 20 2.57 27.21 -15.13
C ASN A 20 2.84 28.70 -15.36
N GLU A 21 1.83 29.45 -15.79
CA GLU A 21 1.89 30.91 -15.94
C GLU A 21 2.00 31.59 -14.58
N PHE A 22 1.19 31.20 -13.60
CA PHE A 22 1.29 31.66 -12.22
C PHE A 22 2.66 31.35 -11.62
N PHE A 23 3.21 30.17 -11.90
CA PHE A 23 4.55 29.82 -11.46
C PHE A 23 5.63 30.65 -12.16
N LYS A 24 5.44 31.03 -13.43
CA LYS A 24 6.37 31.92 -14.15
C LYS A 24 6.32 33.35 -13.61
N THR A 25 5.14 33.88 -13.27
CA THR A 25 4.95 35.24 -12.74
C THR A 25 5.35 35.42 -11.27
N LEU A 26 5.58 34.33 -10.51
CA LEU A 26 6.09 34.41 -9.15
C LEU A 26 7.54 34.95 -9.10
N SER A 27 7.80 35.86 -8.16
CA SER A 27 9.15 36.36 -7.83
C SER A 27 10.09 35.21 -7.42
N GLN A 28 11.40 35.39 -7.66
CA GLN A 28 12.42 34.38 -7.39
C GLN A 28 12.45 33.95 -5.91
N ASP A 29 12.13 34.83 -4.98
CA ASP A 29 12.12 34.52 -3.54
C ASP A 29 10.98 33.56 -3.17
N LYS A 30 9.77 33.79 -3.70
CA LYS A 30 8.63 32.88 -3.49
C LYS A 30 8.86 31.52 -4.16
N LYS A 31 9.58 31.48 -5.29
CA LYS A 31 9.98 30.23 -5.95
C LYS A 31 10.96 29.43 -5.08
N LYS A 32 11.94 30.09 -4.45
CA LYS A 32 12.88 29.45 -3.51
C LYS A 32 12.16 28.92 -2.27
N GLU A 33 11.26 29.72 -1.69
CA GLU A 33 10.50 29.33 -0.51
C GLU A 33 9.58 28.12 -0.74
N LEU A 34 8.94 28.02 -1.91
CA LEU A 34 8.13 26.86 -2.29
C LEU A 34 8.99 25.59 -2.50
N LYS A 35 10.17 25.74 -3.09
CA LYS A 35 11.13 24.64 -3.22
C LYS A 35 11.63 24.18 -1.86
N GLU A 36 12.02 25.10 -0.98
CA GLU A 36 12.43 24.77 0.38
C GLU A 36 11.32 24.11 1.20
N LYS A 37 10.06 24.56 1.07
CA LYS A 37 8.90 23.91 1.68
C LYS A 37 8.69 22.48 1.16
N SER A 38 8.92 22.23 -0.12
CA SER A 38 8.86 20.88 -0.69
C SER A 38 10.00 19.98 -0.19
N ILE A 39 11.22 20.51 -0.09
CA ILE A 39 12.40 19.79 0.40
C ILE A 39 12.26 19.48 1.90
N LYS A 40 11.80 20.43 2.72
CA LYS A 40 11.47 20.19 4.15
C LYS A 40 10.37 19.14 4.32
N LYS A 41 9.43 19.03 3.38
CA LYS A 41 8.37 18.00 3.40
C LYS A 41 8.91 16.61 3.03
N ILE A 42 9.97 16.54 2.22
CA ILE A 42 10.68 15.30 1.88
C ILE A 42 11.59 14.88 3.04
N LEU A 43 12.39 15.79 3.59
CA LEU A 43 13.29 15.54 4.74
C LEU A 43 12.52 15.18 6.01
N LYS A 44 11.38 15.81 6.30
CA LYS A 44 10.46 15.38 7.40
C LYS A 44 9.94 13.95 7.22
N LYS A 45 10.02 13.39 6.02
CA LYS A 45 9.60 12.02 5.70
C LYS A 45 10.72 11.01 5.93
N GLU A 46 11.97 11.45 5.97
CA GLU A 46 13.16 10.61 6.16
C GLU A 46 13.62 10.55 7.62
N GLU A 47 13.34 11.56 8.45
CA GLU A 47 13.81 11.64 9.85
C GLU A 47 12.90 11.03 10.93
N LYS A 48 11.87 10.24 10.57
CA LYS A 48 11.06 9.51 11.58
C LYS A 48 10.88 8.04 11.23
N VAL A 49 11.96 7.29 11.37
CA VAL A 49 11.91 5.87 11.75
C VAL A 49 12.65 5.71 13.09
N SER A 50 12.25 6.49 14.10
CA SER A 50 12.33 5.97 15.47
C SER A 50 11.14 5.02 15.57
N GLU A 51 11.40 3.71 15.58
CA GLU A 51 10.38 2.75 15.99
C GLU A 51 9.74 3.27 17.29
N PRO A 52 8.40 3.37 17.36
CA PRO A 52 7.76 3.78 18.60
C PRO A 52 8.25 2.86 19.73
N PRO A 53 8.49 3.38 20.95
CA PRO A 53 8.86 2.54 22.07
C PRO A 53 7.89 1.37 22.14
N ASP A 54 8.45 0.16 22.15
CA ASP A 54 7.65 -1.05 22.09
C ASP A 54 6.89 -1.17 23.42
N ASP A 55 5.68 -0.62 23.47
CA ASP A 55 4.76 -0.58 24.62
C ASP A 55 4.62 -1.95 25.32
N PHE A 56 4.91 -3.04 24.60
CA PHE A 56 4.92 -4.38 25.16
C PHE A 56 6.18 -4.65 26.01
N LEU A 57 7.36 -4.25 25.53
CA LEU A 57 8.61 -4.36 26.29
C LEU A 57 8.59 -3.49 27.54
N GLU A 58 8.04 -2.27 27.45
CA GLU A 58 7.86 -1.40 28.63
C GLU A 58 6.96 -2.07 29.67
N LYS A 59 5.83 -2.66 29.25
CA LYS A 59 4.93 -3.39 30.15
C LYS A 59 5.56 -4.66 30.74
N ILE A 60 6.45 -5.34 30.02
CA ILE A 60 7.24 -6.45 30.58
C ILE A 60 8.22 -5.96 31.64
N ILE A 61 8.90 -4.83 31.39
CA ILE A 61 9.83 -4.24 32.35
C ILE A 61 9.09 -3.81 33.61
N GLU A 62 7.93 -3.15 33.47
CA GLU A 62 7.05 -2.79 34.59
C GLU A 62 6.62 -4.03 35.39
N PHE A 63 6.19 -5.10 34.70
CA PHE A 63 5.78 -6.34 35.37
C PHE A 63 6.95 -7.01 36.10
N LYS A 64 8.14 -7.03 35.51
CA LYS A 64 9.37 -7.55 36.12
C LYS A 64 9.76 -6.75 37.37
N GLN A 65 9.71 -5.42 37.29
CA GLN A 65 9.99 -4.54 38.43
C GLN A 65 8.96 -4.74 39.55
N TRP A 66 7.68 -4.88 39.20
CA TRP A 66 6.63 -5.19 40.15
C TRP A 66 6.86 -6.53 40.85
N LEU A 67 7.26 -7.59 40.12
CA LEU A 67 7.61 -8.89 40.71
C LEU A 67 8.80 -8.79 41.66
N ASN A 68 9.86 -8.09 41.25
CA ASN A 68 11.08 -7.95 42.05
C ASN A 68 10.87 -7.19 43.37
N ASN A 69 9.84 -6.33 43.43
CA ASN A 69 9.50 -5.57 44.63
C ASN A 69 8.57 -6.32 45.60
N ARG A 70 8.26 -7.60 45.35
CA ARG A 70 7.36 -8.41 46.18
C ARG A 70 8.11 -9.52 46.90
N ASN A 71 7.92 -9.59 48.22
CA ASN A 71 8.48 -10.65 49.07
C ASN A 71 7.60 -11.91 49.14
N TYR A 72 6.32 -11.83 48.76
CA TYR A 72 5.40 -12.96 48.81
C TYR A 72 4.39 -12.93 47.66
N LEU A 73 4.52 -13.86 46.73
CA LEU A 73 3.72 -13.89 45.49
C LEU A 73 2.41 -14.67 45.62
N LYS A 74 2.29 -15.56 46.62
CA LYS A 74 1.14 -16.49 46.74
C LYS A 74 -0.18 -15.76 47.00
N GLY A 75 -0.14 -14.62 47.68
CA GLY A 75 -1.32 -13.77 47.96
C GLY A 75 -1.68 -12.81 46.82
N ASP A 76 -0.81 -12.65 45.83
CA ASP A 76 -1.00 -11.74 44.69
C ASP A 76 -1.35 -12.49 43.39
N LYS A 77 -1.80 -13.75 43.49
CA LYS A 77 -2.12 -14.62 42.34
C LYS A 77 -3.05 -13.93 41.34
N ASP A 78 -4.11 -13.29 41.83
CA ASP A 78 -5.08 -12.59 40.98
C ASP A 78 -4.45 -11.42 40.23
N LYS A 79 -3.52 -10.69 40.86
CA LYS A 79 -2.80 -9.57 40.22
C LYS A 79 -1.82 -10.07 39.17
N ILE A 80 -1.15 -11.19 39.43
CA ILE A 80 -0.28 -11.86 38.44
C ILE A 80 -1.10 -12.28 37.22
N GLU A 81 -2.28 -12.86 37.44
CA GLU A 81 -3.20 -13.26 36.37
C GLU A 81 -3.67 -12.07 35.53
N VAL A 82 -3.98 -10.93 36.17
CA VAL A 82 -4.31 -9.68 35.48
C VAL A 82 -3.13 -9.17 34.63
N TRP A 83 -1.91 -9.17 35.18
CA TRP A 83 -0.71 -8.77 34.43
C TRP A 83 -0.47 -9.64 33.19
N ILE A 84 -0.54 -10.96 33.35
CA ILE A 84 -0.37 -11.91 32.25
C ILE A 84 -1.46 -11.70 31.19
N SER A 85 -2.71 -11.53 31.61
CA SER A 85 -3.84 -11.30 30.70
C SER A 85 -3.67 -10.01 29.89
N ASN A 86 -3.21 -8.94 30.53
CA ASN A 86 -2.95 -7.66 29.86
C ASN A 86 -1.80 -7.77 28.85
N LEU A 87 -0.69 -8.41 29.22
CA LEU A 87 0.44 -8.66 28.31
C LEU A 87 0.01 -9.51 27.11
N PHE A 88 -0.78 -10.55 27.34
CA PHE A 88 -1.30 -11.40 26.27
C PHE A 88 -2.21 -10.63 25.32
N ARG A 89 -3.08 -9.76 25.85
CA ARG A 89 -3.93 -8.87 25.06
C ARG A 89 -3.10 -7.92 24.18
N ILE A 90 -2.07 -7.29 24.73
CA ILE A 90 -1.17 -6.39 23.98
C ILE A 90 -0.44 -7.15 22.85
N LYS A 91 0.03 -8.36 23.15
CA LYS A 91 0.66 -9.23 22.14
C LYS A 91 -0.30 -9.56 21.00
N GLN A 92 -1.55 -9.90 21.31
CA GLN A 92 -2.56 -10.19 20.28
C GLN A 92 -2.92 -8.99 19.43
N THR A 93 -3.06 -7.80 20.03
CA THR A 93 -3.37 -6.58 19.26
C THR A 93 -2.24 -6.24 18.31
N LYS A 94 -0.98 -6.31 18.76
CA LYS A 94 0.18 -6.09 17.90
C LYS A 94 0.30 -7.11 16.76
N ALA A 95 0.01 -8.38 17.04
CA ALA A 95 -0.02 -9.43 16.02
C ALA A 95 -1.08 -9.12 14.94
N LYS A 96 -2.31 -8.78 15.35
CA LYS A 96 -3.38 -8.38 14.42
C LYS A 96 -3.03 -7.13 13.62
N GLU A 97 -2.42 -6.12 14.23
CA GLU A 97 -1.96 -4.92 13.53
C GLU A 97 -0.87 -5.23 12.49
N SER A 98 0.05 -6.15 12.80
CA SER A 98 1.08 -6.59 11.84
C SER A 98 0.49 -7.37 10.67
N GLU A 99 -0.51 -8.23 10.90
CA GLU A 99 -1.25 -8.93 9.85
C GLU A 99 -2.00 -7.93 8.95
N ILE A 100 -2.65 -6.91 9.53
CA ILE A 100 -3.36 -5.88 8.77
C ILE A 100 -2.37 -5.05 7.94
N LYS A 101 -1.23 -4.65 8.50
CA LYS A 101 -0.19 -3.89 7.79
C LYS A 101 0.41 -4.70 6.64
N SER A 102 0.78 -5.95 6.87
CA SER A 102 1.32 -6.83 5.82
C SER A 102 0.31 -7.07 4.69
N SER A 103 -0.98 -7.23 5.01
CA SER A 103 -2.04 -7.33 4.01
C SER A 103 -2.20 -6.05 3.19
N HIS A 104 -2.06 -4.89 3.81
CA HIS A 104 -2.11 -3.60 3.13
C HIS A 104 -0.91 -3.39 2.20
N GLU A 105 0.30 -3.73 2.66
CA GLU A 105 1.53 -3.67 1.86
C GLU A 105 1.43 -4.58 0.63
N GLN A 106 1.00 -5.83 0.81
CA GLN A 106 0.77 -6.76 -0.30
C GLN A 106 -0.25 -6.21 -1.32
N LYS A 107 -1.36 -5.60 -0.85
CA LYS A 107 -2.32 -4.96 -1.74
C LYS A 107 -1.71 -3.79 -2.51
N GLU A 108 -0.90 -2.96 -1.86
CA GLU A 108 -0.22 -1.86 -2.52
C GLU A 108 0.76 -2.33 -3.60
N GLU A 109 1.51 -3.40 -3.34
CA GLU A 109 2.40 -4.01 -4.31
C GLU A 109 1.63 -4.52 -5.54
N LEU A 110 0.51 -5.19 -5.33
CA LEU A 110 -0.36 -5.64 -6.42
C LEU A 110 -0.93 -4.47 -7.22
N ILE A 111 -1.31 -3.36 -6.58
CA ILE A 111 -1.77 -2.15 -7.26
C ILE A 111 -0.63 -1.52 -8.07
N LYS A 112 0.59 -1.45 -7.52
CA LYS A 112 1.77 -0.94 -8.23
C LYS A 112 2.11 -1.81 -9.44
N ALA A 113 2.08 -3.13 -9.29
CA ALA A 113 2.30 -4.08 -10.38
C ALA A 113 1.24 -3.93 -11.48
N PHE A 114 -0.04 -3.81 -11.11
CA PHE A 114 -1.13 -3.59 -12.05
C PHE A 114 -0.98 -2.30 -12.87
N ARG A 115 -0.47 -1.22 -12.26
CA ARG A 115 -0.19 0.04 -12.95
C ARG A 115 0.90 -0.07 -14.02
N ARG A 116 1.82 -1.05 -13.92
CA ARG A 116 2.86 -1.30 -14.93
C ARG A 116 2.30 -1.96 -16.20
N ILE A 117 1.10 -2.54 -16.13
CA ILE A 117 0.47 -3.20 -17.27
C ILE A 117 -0.01 -2.15 -18.28
N PRO A 118 0.39 -2.25 -19.57
CA PRO A 118 -0.06 -1.33 -20.61
C PRO A 118 -1.59 -1.25 -20.69
N VAL A 119 -2.11 -0.03 -20.88
CA VAL A 119 -3.56 0.22 -20.96
C VAL A 119 -4.21 -0.60 -22.07
N ASN A 120 -3.51 -0.74 -23.20
CA ASN A 120 -4.00 -1.39 -24.41
C ASN A 120 -4.02 -2.93 -24.31
N LEU A 121 -3.39 -3.51 -23.27
CA LEU A 121 -3.36 -4.95 -23.09
C LEU A 121 -4.70 -5.51 -22.57
N LEU A 122 -5.44 -4.69 -21.82
CA LEU A 122 -6.68 -5.11 -21.16
C LEU A 122 -7.86 -4.35 -21.74
N ASP A 123 -8.96 -5.06 -21.99
CA ASP A 123 -10.24 -4.42 -22.30
C ASP A 123 -10.70 -3.56 -21.11
N GLU A 124 -11.37 -2.44 -21.39
CA GLU A 124 -11.79 -1.44 -20.40
C GLU A 124 -12.64 -2.08 -19.30
N LYS A 125 -13.53 -3.01 -19.68
CA LYS A 125 -14.41 -3.72 -18.75
C LYS A 125 -13.63 -4.63 -17.80
N ILE A 126 -12.62 -5.32 -18.31
CA ILE A 126 -11.74 -6.19 -17.51
C ILE A 126 -10.88 -5.33 -16.58
N ARG A 127 -10.36 -4.21 -17.09
CA ARG A 127 -9.54 -3.27 -16.31
C ARG A 127 -10.32 -2.66 -15.16
N MET A 128 -11.56 -2.23 -15.40
CA MET A 128 -12.48 -1.80 -14.34
C MET A 128 -12.76 -2.91 -13.32
N ALA A 129 -13.04 -4.13 -13.76
CA ALA A 129 -13.32 -5.25 -12.87
C ALA A 129 -12.11 -5.61 -11.97
N ILE A 130 -10.89 -5.58 -12.52
CA ILE A 130 -9.65 -5.78 -11.75
C ILE A 130 -9.44 -4.62 -10.77
N THR A 131 -9.67 -3.38 -11.19
CA THR A 131 -9.56 -2.19 -10.32
C THR A 131 -10.51 -2.30 -9.14
N LYS A 132 -11.77 -2.68 -9.36
CA LYS A 132 -12.73 -2.98 -8.29
C LYS A 132 -12.24 -4.07 -7.35
N LYS A 133 -11.68 -5.16 -7.90
CA LYS A 133 -11.12 -6.26 -7.11
C LYS A 133 -9.94 -5.82 -6.24
N LEU A 134 -9.02 -5.02 -6.77
CA LEU A 134 -7.82 -4.55 -6.05
C LEU A 134 -8.16 -3.58 -4.93
N HIS A 135 -9.12 -2.68 -5.16
CA HIS A 135 -9.53 -1.67 -4.19
C HIS A 135 -10.65 -2.13 -3.24
N GLY A 136 -11.17 -3.34 -3.41
CA GLY A 136 -12.22 -3.90 -2.55
C GLY A 136 -13.61 -3.28 -2.78
N TYR A 137 -13.83 -2.65 -3.93
CA TYR A 137 -15.16 -2.15 -4.29
C TYR A 137 -16.12 -3.30 -4.59
N GLU A 138 -17.42 -3.05 -4.40
CA GLU A 138 -18.45 -4.02 -4.76
C GLU A 138 -18.37 -4.40 -6.24
N ARG A 139 -18.42 -5.71 -6.49
CA ARG A 139 -18.36 -6.28 -7.82
C ARG A 139 -19.74 -6.68 -8.26
N THR A 140 -20.15 -6.19 -9.42
CA THR A 140 -21.37 -6.63 -10.08
C THR A 140 -21.20 -8.04 -10.65
N ARG A 141 -22.31 -8.71 -10.98
CA ARG A 141 -22.27 -10.00 -11.69
C ARG A 141 -21.47 -9.93 -12.99
N THR A 142 -21.60 -8.82 -13.70
CA THR A 142 -20.86 -8.51 -14.93
C THR A 142 -19.35 -8.43 -14.69
N ASP A 143 -18.91 -7.78 -13.61
CA ASP A 143 -17.48 -7.72 -13.26
C ASP A 143 -16.92 -9.14 -13.02
N ASN A 144 -17.66 -9.99 -12.31
CA ASN A 144 -17.25 -11.37 -12.05
C ASN A 144 -17.20 -12.22 -13.32
N TYR A 145 -18.15 -12.02 -14.25
CA TYR A 145 -18.14 -12.68 -15.56
C TYR A 145 -16.86 -12.33 -16.34
N TYR A 146 -16.51 -11.04 -16.43
CA TYR A 146 -15.31 -10.62 -17.16
C TYR A 146 -14.02 -11.13 -16.52
N LEU A 147 -13.93 -11.14 -15.18
CA LEU A 147 -12.78 -11.73 -14.48
C LEU A 147 -12.65 -13.23 -14.72
N GLY A 148 -13.77 -13.96 -14.73
CA GLY A 148 -13.80 -15.39 -15.03
C GLY A 148 -13.33 -15.68 -16.45
N LYS A 149 -13.87 -14.96 -17.44
CA LYS A 149 -13.46 -15.08 -18.84
C LYS A 149 -11.97 -14.75 -19.01
N PHE A 150 -11.51 -13.66 -18.41
CA PHE A 150 -10.11 -13.23 -18.53
C PHE A 150 -9.12 -14.21 -17.90
N LYS A 151 -9.54 -14.94 -16.84
CA LYS A 151 -8.73 -16.02 -16.26
C LYS A 151 -8.36 -17.08 -17.29
N ASN A 152 -9.30 -17.48 -18.13
CA ASN A 152 -9.06 -18.48 -19.18
C ASN A 152 -8.10 -17.92 -20.25
N THR A 153 -8.31 -16.66 -20.66
CA THR A 153 -7.41 -15.98 -21.61
C THR A 153 -5.97 -15.89 -21.08
N ILE A 154 -5.78 -15.57 -19.79
CA ILE A 154 -4.45 -15.58 -19.16
C ILE A 154 -3.84 -16.99 -19.26
N HIS A 155 -4.61 -18.04 -18.96
CA HIS A 155 -4.12 -19.42 -19.00
C HIS A 155 -3.66 -19.82 -20.40
N GLU A 156 -4.44 -19.51 -21.43
CA GLU A 156 -4.08 -19.74 -22.83
C GLU A 156 -2.80 -18.99 -23.21
N LYS A 157 -2.70 -17.70 -22.87
CA LYS A 157 -1.50 -16.88 -23.16
C LYS A 157 -0.25 -17.37 -22.42
N LEU A 158 -0.39 -17.89 -21.21
CA LEU A 158 0.73 -18.51 -20.49
C LEU A 158 1.19 -19.81 -21.16
N ASN A 159 0.28 -20.59 -21.75
CA ASN A 159 0.65 -21.76 -22.54
C ASN A 159 1.33 -21.37 -23.85
N GLU A 160 0.81 -20.37 -24.58
CA GLU A 160 1.47 -19.82 -25.77
C GLU A 160 2.90 -19.35 -25.48
N LEU A 161 3.11 -18.67 -24.34
CA LEU A 161 4.43 -18.19 -23.92
C LEU A 161 5.47 -19.33 -23.80
N LYS A 162 5.05 -20.55 -23.43
CA LYS A 162 5.96 -21.71 -23.38
C LYS A 162 6.50 -22.04 -24.77
N TYR A 163 5.62 -22.04 -25.78
CA TYR A 163 6.03 -22.28 -27.16
C TYR A 163 6.88 -21.14 -27.72
N TYR A 164 6.53 -19.88 -27.42
CA TYR A 164 7.35 -18.73 -27.82
C TYR A 164 8.73 -18.73 -27.18
N ARG A 165 8.90 -19.25 -25.95
CA ARG A 165 10.22 -19.45 -25.34
C ARG A 165 11.06 -20.47 -26.11
N ILE A 166 10.45 -21.56 -26.56
CA ILE A 166 11.14 -22.57 -27.40
C ILE A 166 11.57 -21.92 -28.72
N LEU A 167 10.66 -21.22 -29.40
CA LEU A 167 10.98 -20.52 -30.65
C LEU A 167 12.08 -19.48 -30.47
N LYS A 168 12.04 -18.72 -29.37
CA LYS A 168 13.09 -17.75 -29.02
C LYS A 168 14.45 -18.43 -28.90
N ASN A 169 14.52 -19.55 -28.18
CA ASN A 169 15.76 -20.30 -28.02
C ASN A 169 16.31 -20.84 -29.34
N ILE A 170 15.45 -21.20 -30.29
CA ILE A 170 15.85 -21.67 -31.63
C ILE A 170 16.42 -20.50 -32.46
N ILE A 171 15.83 -19.31 -32.33
CA ILE A 171 16.27 -18.12 -33.09
C ILE A 171 17.57 -17.54 -32.51
N GLU A 172 17.74 -17.62 -31.19
CA GLU A 172 18.92 -17.08 -30.49
C GLU A 172 20.07 -18.10 -30.35
N SER A 173 19.89 -19.35 -30.78
CA SER A 173 20.97 -20.34 -30.93
C SER A 173 21.66 -20.21 -32.28
#